data_AF-A0A814EBP8-F1
#
_entry.id   AF-A0A814EBP8-F1
#
_cell.length_a   1.000
_cell.length_b   1.000
_cell.length_c   1.000
_cell.angle_alpha   90.00
_cell.angle_beta   90.00
_cell.angle_gamma   90.00
#
_symmetry.space_group_name_H-M   'P 1'
#
loop_
_entity.id
_entity.type
_entity.pdbx_description
1 polymer ?
#
loop_
_entity_poly.entity_id
_entity_poly.type
_entity_poly.pdbx_seq_one_letter_code
_entity_poly.pdbx_strand_id
1 'polypeptide(L)'
;MGCLFSYIASFLGWSGSSDIVEEPPPRPVYSWERADRVAIKKEDFILDKLKDQTIFRLPGSVNGQQFIIQNCENCTVYVFDHTGQVQIDDCINCKIFIGPVHGSIFIRDSINCVLATICQQFRTRDCRDTYVYLSCTSQPIIEASHNIKFGCLTFNYQQLADQYKSADINPWNNNWGHIHDFTTIPDGKNYSLLDKNENVFKYLPVPTDPSCSHLNIKDDIDTSITPYTYGELYRHRTEERCLVIFFQDSNADACARALIAMTKQSEIVLVQSKSYKIDETSAERMFGGNRTYTPLVTKGPVIGLEFAGENCISICQQCLNNLLATKYQNLPHFISQSSTDARIQLDKFYNFASMQMFA
;
A
#
# COMPACT_ATOMS: atom_id res chain seq x y z
N MET A 1 -16.90 62.01 -43.61
CA MET A 1 -15.86 61.28 -44.36
C MET A 1 -16.33 59.83 -44.43
N GLY A 2 -17.05 59.37 -45.46
CA GLY A 2 -16.61 59.09 -46.85
C GLY A 2 -15.85 57.74 -46.86
N CYS A 3 -16.11 56.69 -47.64
CA CYS A 3 -16.91 56.33 -48.83
C CYS A 3 -17.09 54.78 -48.78
N LEU A 4 -18.20 54.12 -49.14
CA LEU A 4 -18.77 53.80 -50.48
C LEU A 4 -17.88 52.95 -51.40
N PHE A 5 -18.36 51.75 -51.79
CA PHE A 5 -18.43 51.10 -53.14
C PHE A 5 -18.71 49.58 -52.94
N SER A 6 -19.56 48.83 -53.65
CA SER A 6 -20.70 49.06 -54.55
C SER A 6 -21.30 47.70 -54.99
N TYR A 7 -22.63 47.65 -55.13
CA TYR A 7 -23.39 47.06 -56.27
C TYR A 7 -23.17 45.61 -56.75
N ILE A 8 -24.19 44.74 -56.61
CA ILE A 8 -25.15 44.34 -57.68
C ILE A 8 -26.09 43.26 -57.12
N ALA A 9 -27.40 43.48 -57.31
CA ALA A 9 -28.43 42.46 -57.21
C ALA A 9 -28.92 42.11 -58.61
N SER A 10 -29.06 40.82 -58.92
CA SER A 10 -30.05 40.34 -59.91
C SER A 10 -30.29 38.84 -59.79
N PHE A 11 -31.51 38.49 -59.37
CA PHE A 11 -32.40 37.44 -59.89
C PHE A 11 -31.85 36.05 -60.23
N LEU A 12 -32.28 35.03 -59.47
CA LEU A 12 -33.28 34.02 -59.87
C LEU A 12 -33.49 33.02 -58.72
N GLY A 13 -34.74 32.73 -58.39
CA GLY A 13 -35.11 31.89 -57.27
C GLY A 13 -34.84 30.40 -57.50
N TRP A 14 -34.52 29.71 -56.41
CA TRP A 14 -34.95 28.32 -56.20
C TRP A 14 -34.99 28.01 -54.70
N SER A 15 -36.18 27.59 -54.27
CA SER A 15 -36.52 27.06 -52.95
C SER A 15 -35.70 25.82 -52.57
N GLY A 16 -35.25 25.75 -51.32
CA GLY A 16 -34.70 24.53 -50.74
C GLY A 16 -34.15 24.76 -49.34
N SER A 17 -35.03 24.97 -48.36
CA SER A 17 -34.68 24.87 -46.94
C SER A 17 -34.41 23.39 -46.63
N SER A 18 -33.14 23.00 -46.55
CA SER A 18 -32.76 21.70 -45.98
C SER A 18 -32.63 21.87 -44.47
N ASP A 19 -33.70 21.57 -43.75
CA ASP A 19 -33.66 21.43 -42.30
C ASP A 19 -32.71 20.28 -41.96
N ILE A 20 -31.54 20.61 -41.40
CA ILE A 20 -30.67 19.64 -40.76
C ILE A 20 -31.36 19.25 -39.45
N VAL A 21 -32.05 18.13 -39.45
CA VAL A 21 -32.57 17.51 -38.22
C VAL A 21 -31.38 16.93 -37.47
N GLU A 22 -30.87 17.65 -36.46
CA GLU A 22 -29.97 17.05 -35.47
C GLU A 22 -30.72 15.90 -34.78
N GLU A 23 -30.23 14.67 -34.97
CA GLU A 23 -30.74 13.55 -34.18
C GLU A 23 -30.49 13.82 -32.69
N PRO A 24 -31.49 13.60 -31.83
CA PRO A 24 -31.33 13.80 -30.40
C PRO A 24 -30.19 12.90 -29.89
N PRO A 25 -29.40 13.37 -28.91
CA PRO A 25 -28.29 12.61 -28.39
C PRO A 25 -28.78 11.23 -27.90
N PRO A 26 -27.99 10.17 -28.13
CA PRO A 26 -28.37 8.82 -27.74
C PRO A 26 -28.68 8.78 -26.24
N ARG A 27 -29.82 8.15 -25.90
CA ARG A 27 -30.29 8.06 -24.52
C ARG A 27 -29.19 7.47 -23.62
N PRO A 28 -28.95 8.01 -22.42
CA PRO A 28 -28.03 7.40 -21.47
C PRO A 28 -28.50 5.96 -21.17
N VAL A 29 -27.67 4.98 -21.54
CA VAL A 29 -27.94 3.57 -21.28
C VAL A 29 -27.62 3.29 -19.81
N TYR A 30 -28.65 3.01 -19.04
CA TYR A 30 -28.49 2.68 -17.63
C TYR A 30 -27.73 1.37 -17.45
N SER A 31 -27.04 1.25 -16.31
CA SER A 31 -26.17 0.10 -16.01
C SER A 31 -26.88 -1.27 -16.04
N TRP A 32 -28.21 -1.31 -15.90
CA TRP A 32 -29.03 -2.52 -15.97
C TRP A 32 -29.55 -2.85 -17.39
N GLU A 33 -29.36 -1.98 -18.38
CA GLU A 33 -29.77 -2.19 -19.78
C GLU A 33 -28.62 -2.74 -20.66
N ARG A 34 -27.44 -2.92 -20.06
CA ARG A 34 -26.22 -3.42 -20.70
C ARG A 34 -26.23 -4.95 -20.77
N ALA A 35 -26.53 -5.49 -21.95
CA ALA A 35 -26.58 -6.93 -22.24
C ALA A 35 -25.21 -7.65 -22.14
N ASP A 36 -24.11 -6.90 -22.03
CA ASP A 36 -22.73 -7.35 -21.86
C ASP A 36 -22.32 -7.58 -20.40
N ARG A 37 -23.21 -7.29 -19.42
CA ARG A 37 -22.94 -7.65 -18.02
C ARG A 37 -23.04 -9.16 -17.84
N VAL A 38 -21.88 -9.81 -17.66
CA VAL A 38 -21.83 -11.08 -16.94
C VAL A 38 -22.54 -10.85 -15.60
N ALA A 39 -23.60 -11.61 -15.34
CA ALA A 39 -24.36 -11.48 -14.10
C ALA A 39 -23.43 -11.86 -12.93
N ILE A 40 -22.91 -10.84 -12.24
CA ILE A 40 -22.09 -11.02 -11.04
C ILE A 40 -22.99 -11.63 -9.97
N LYS A 41 -22.70 -12.87 -9.58
CA LYS A 41 -23.46 -13.57 -8.55
C LYS A 41 -22.81 -13.34 -7.19
N LYS A 42 -23.62 -13.15 -6.15
CA LYS A 42 -23.11 -12.95 -4.77
C LYS A 42 -22.25 -14.14 -4.35
N GLU A 43 -22.60 -15.33 -4.81
CA GLU A 43 -21.93 -16.59 -4.54
C GLU A 43 -20.49 -16.63 -5.07
N ASP A 44 -20.15 -15.81 -6.08
CA ASP A 44 -18.81 -15.81 -6.67
C ASP A 44 -17.75 -15.21 -5.71
N PHE A 45 -18.20 -14.42 -4.72
CA PHE A 45 -17.36 -13.75 -3.72
C PHE A 45 -17.47 -14.34 -2.31
N ILE A 46 -18.11 -15.50 -2.18
CA ILE A 46 -18.25 -16.21 -0.92
C ILE A 46 -17.65 -17.60 -1.08
N LEU A 47 -16.62 -17.89 -0.29
CA LEU A 47 -16.10 -19.24 -0.11
C LEU A 47 -16.63 -19.77 1.22
N ASP A 48 -17.60 -20.69 1.18
CA ASP A 48 -18.26 -21.24 2.36
C ASP A 48 -18.14 -22.77 2.39
N LYS A 49 -17.81 -23.33 3.56
CA LYS A 49 -17.82 -24.78 3.84
C LYS A 49 -16.93 -25.61 2.91
N LEU A 50 -15.83 -25.03 2.46
CA LEU A 50 -14.86 -25.75 1.63
C LEU A 50 -13.92 -26.58 2.51
N LYS A 51 -13.55 -27.76 2.03
CA LYS A 51 -12.57 -28.64 2.67
C LYS A 51 -11.56 -29.16 1.66
N ASP A 52 -10.29 -29.22 2.07
CA ASP A 52 -9.20 -29.85 1.32
C ASP A 52 -9.07 -29.35 -0.13
N GLN A 53 -9.29 -28.05 -0.33
CA GLN A 53 -9.35 -27.42 -1.66
C GLN A 53 -8.33 -26.30 -1.82
N THR A 54 -7.84 -26.15 -3.05
CA THR A 54 -7.08 -24.96 -3.47
C THR A 54 -7.93 -24.13 -4.41
N ILE A 55 -8.11 -22.84 -4.09
CA ILE A 55 -9.01 -21.93 -4.79
C ILE A 55 -8.23 -20.71 -5.30
N PHE A 56 -8.53 -20.30 -6.52
CA PHE A 56 -7.95 -19.13 -7.16
C PHE A 56 -9.04 -18.12 -7.57
N ARG A 57 -8.73 -16.83 -7.38
CA ARG A 57 -9.39 -15.69 -8.01
C ARG A 57 -8.31 -14.90 -8.72
N LEU A 58 -8.37 -14.87 -10.05
CA LEU A 58 -7.38 -14.22 -10.92
C LEU A 58 -7.63 -12.70 -11.00
N PRO A 59 -6.65 -11.91 -11.48
CA PRO A 59 -6.84 -10.48 -11.65
C PRO A 59 -8.10 -10.13 -12.46
N GLY A 60 -8.87 -9.17 -11.97
CA GLY A 60 -10.14 -8.73 -12.57
C GLY A 60 -11.36 -9.56 -12.20
N SER A 61 -11.21 -10.68 -11.48
CA SER A 61 -12.34 -11.53 -11.09
C SER A 61 -13.10 -11.05 -9.86
N VAL A 62 -12.49 -10.20 -9.00
CA VAL A 62 -13.14 -9.64 -7.81
C VAL A 62 -13.44 -8.16 -7.97
N ASN A 63 -12.52 -7.41 -8.59
CA ASN A 63 -12.70 -6.03 -9.02
C ASN A 63 -13.30 -5.11 -7.92
N GLY A 64 -12.71 -5.14 -6.73
CA GLY A 64 -13.08 -4.26 -5.62
C GLY A 64 -14.35 -4.67 -4.86
N GLN A 65 -14.97 -5.80 -5.18
CA GLN A 65 -16.10 -6.31 -4.41
C GLN A 65 -15.69 -6.79 -3.01
N GLN A 66 -16.67 -6.88 -2.10
CA GLN A 66 -16.48 -7.53 -0.81
C GLN A 66 -16.27 -9.03 -1.01
N PHE A 67 -15.37 -9.63 -0.22
CA PHE A 67 -15.06 -11.05 -0.29
C PHE A 67 -15.21 -11.71 1.08
N ILE A 68 -15.80 -12.90 1.14
CA ILE A 68 -16.05 -13.63 2.39
C ILE A 68 -15.46 -15.03 2.27
N ILE A 69 -14.71 -15.45 3.29
CA ILE A 69 -14.20 -16.81 3.45
C ILE A 69 -14.68 -17.29 4.80
N GLN A 70 -15.48 -18.35 4.84
CA GLN A 70 -16.06 -18.82 6.10
C GLN A 70 -16.19 -20.34 6.16
N ASN A 71 -16.08 -20.91 7.36
CA ASN A 71 -16.27 -22.33 7.62
C ASN A 71 -15.36 -23.24 6.77
N CYS A 72 -14.15 -22.79 6.41
CA CYS A 72 -13.23 -23.54 5.56
C CYS A 72 -12.22 -24.35 6.37
N GLU A 73 -11.87 -25.55 5.90
CA GLU A 73 -10.91 -26.43 6.57
C GLU A 73 -9.84 -26.95 5.60
N ASN A 74 -8.57 -26.87 5.98
CA ASN A 74 -7.43 -27.33 5.16
C ASN A 74 -7.41 -26.73 3.74
N CYS A 75 -7.96 -25.54 3.56
CA CYS A 75 -8.02 -24.87 2.25
C CYS A 75 -6.83 -23.95 2.00
N THR A 76 -6.40 -23.87 0.75
CA THR A 76 -5.49 -22.83 0.28
C THR A 76 -6.23 -21.89 -0.66
N VAL A 77 -6.23 -20.58 -0.38
CA VAL A 77 -7.00 -19.59 -1.14
C VAL A 77 -6.05 -18.51 -1.64
N TYR A 78 -6.09 -18.20 -2.93
CA TYR A 78 -5.39 -17.06 -3.50
C TYR A 78 -6.35 -16.13 -4.23
N VAL A 79 -6.42 -14.89 -3.77
CA VAL A 79 -7.16 -13.81 -4.42
C VAL A 79 -6.16 -12.80 -4.98
N PHE A 80 -5.81 -12.95 -6.26
CA PHE A 80 -4.90 -12.08 -7.00
C PHE A 80 -5.59 -10.85 -7.57
N ASP A 81 -6.45 -10.23 -6.77
CA ASP A 81 -7.19 -9.03 -7.15
C ASP A 81 -7.39 -8.10 -5.96
N HIS A 82 -7.70 -6.84 -6.26
CA HIS A 82 -8.12 -5.89 -5.24
C HIS A 82 -9.55 -6.17 -4.79
N THR A 83 -9.82 -5.89 -3.51
CA THR A 83 -11.10 -6.15 -2.86
C THR A 83 -11.55 -4.94 -2.03
N GLY A 84 -12.85 -4.86 -1.74
CA GLY A 84 -13.41 -3.79 -0.93
C GLY A 84 -13.19 -4.02 0.56
N GLN A 85 -13.77 -5.09 1.09
CA GLN A 85 -13.59 -5.55 2.47
C GLN A 85 -13.51 -7.07 2.46
N VAL A 86 -12.78 -7.65 3.41
CA VAL A 86 -12.63 -9.10 3.52
C VAL A 86 -12.96 -9.59 4.93
N GLN A 87 -13.82 -10.60 5.01
CA GLN A 87 -14.14 -11.32 6.24
C GLN A 87 -13.65 -12.76 6.14
N ILE A 88 -12.96 -13.21 7.17
CA ILE A 88 -12.43 -14.58 7.27
C ILE A 88 -12.90 -15.16 8.61
N ASP A 89 -13.86 -16.08 8.58
CA ASP A 89 -14.53 -16.57 9.78
C ASP A 89 -14.43 -18.09 9.89
N ASP A 90 -14.28 -18.63 11.10
CA ASP A 90 -14.39 -20.08 11.36
C ASP A 90 -13.49 -20.94 10.44
N CYS A 91 -12.28 -20.46 10.15
CA CYS A 91 -11.34 -21.15 9.26
C CYS A 91 -10.28 -21.92 10.04
N ILE A 92 -10.03 -23.17 9.67
CA ILE A 92 -9.08 -24.07 10.35
C ILE A 92 -8.05 -24.60 9.36
N ASN A 93 -6.77 -24.49 9.70
CA ASN A 93 -5.65 -24.94 8.85
C ASN A 93 -5.64 -24.30 7.44
N CYS A 94 -6.16 -23.08 7.31
CA CYS A 94 -6.27 -22.42 6.01
C CYS A 94 -5.04 -21.55 5.70
N LYS A 95 -4.69 -21.48 4.41
CA LYS A 95 -3.57 -20.67 3.92
C LYS A 95 -4.07 -19.72 2.85
N ILE A 96 -3.99 -18.43 3.11
CA ILE A 96 -4.78 -17.43 2.39
C ILE A 96 -3.86 -16.30 1.93
N PHE A 97 -3.91 -15.99 0.64
CA PHE A 97 -3.39 -14.77 0.06
C PHE A 97 -4.55 -13.90 -0.43
N ILE A 98 -4.58 -12.63 -0.03
CA ILE A 98 -5.52 -11.64 -0.54
C ILE A 98 -4.71 -10.44 -1.04
N GLY A 99 -4.97 -10.01 -2.27
CA GLY A 99 -4.45 -8.77 -2.82
C GLY A 99 -4.88 -7.50 -2.05
N PRO A 100 -4.63 -6.30 -2.60
CA PRO A 100 -4.94 -5.04 -1.94
C PRO A 100 -6.41 -4.91 -1.52
N VAL A 101 -6.66 -4.70 -0.23
CA VAL A 101 -7.99 -4.49 0.36
C VAL A 101 -8.17 -3.00 0.67
N HIS A 102 -9.08 -2.33 -0.06
CA HIS A 102 -9.35 -0.90 0.15
C HIS A 102 -9.78 -0.62 1.59
N GLY A 103 -10.59 -1.47 2.21
CA GLY A 103 -11.06 -1.30 3.58
C GLY A 103 -10.32 -2.19 4.57
N SER A 104 -11.12 -2.88 5.38
CA SER A 104 -10.64 -3.77 6.42
C SER A 104 -10.57 -5.22 5.96
N ILE A 105 -9.56 -5.92 6.44
CA ILE A 105 -9.62 -7.37 6.61
C ILE A 105 -9.89 -7.68 8.07
N PHE A 106 -10.87 -8.55 8.32
CA PHE A 106 -11.20 -9.02 9.65
C PHE A 106 -11.22 -10.55 9.67
N ILE A 107 -10.28 -11.14 10.40
CA ILE A 107 -10.24 -12.58 10.67
C ILE A 107 -10.74 -12.87 12.08
N ARG A 108 -11.67 -13.83 12.20
CA ARG A 108 -12.34 -14.22 13.44
C ARG A 108 -12.39 -15.73 13.60
N ASP A 109 -12.40 -16.18 14.84
CA ASP A 109 -12.70 -17.58 15.20
C ASP A 109 -11.89 -18.62 14.41
N SER A 110 -10.63 -18.28 14.07
CA SER A 110 -9.81 -19.03 13.12
C SER A 110 -8.55 -19.59 13.77
N ILE A 111 -8.17 -20.82 13.40
CA ILE A 111 -7.11 -21.59 14.07
C ILE A 111 -6.11 -22.13 13.05
N ASN A 112 -4.82 -21.97 13.37
CA ASN A 112 -3.70 -22.49 12.59
C ASN A 112 -3.73 -22.00 11.13
N CYS A 113 -3.96 -20.70 10.95
CA CYS A 113 -4.08 -20.09 9.62
C CYS A 113 -2.80 -19.35 9.21
N VAL A 114 -2.62 -19.20 7.89
CA VAL A 114 -1.61 -18.31 7.30
C VAL A 114 -2.37 -17.27 6.46
N LEU A 115 -2.10 -16.00 6.67
CA LEU A 115 -2.71 -14.90 5.94
C LEU A 115 -1.62 -13.97 5.40
N ALA A 116 -1.54 -13.81 4.08
CA ALA A 116 -0.69 -12.83 3.42
C ALA A 116 -1.57 -11.78 2.74
N THR A 117 -1.47 -10.51 3.14
CA THR A 117 -2.40 -9.48 2.65
C THR A 117 -1.88 -8.05 2.76
N ILE A 118 -2.53 -7.17 2.00
CA ILE A 118 -2.32 -5.73 1.96
C ILE A 118 -3.66 -5.07 2.26
N CYS A 119 -3.75 -4.20 3.25
CA CYS A 119 -5.04 -3.60 3.63
C CYS A 119 -4.88 -2.21 4.26
N GLN A 120 -5.97 -1.44 4.29
CA GLN A 120 -5.98 -0.21 5.09
C GLN A 120 -6.08 -0.51 6.59
N GLN A 121 -6.93 -1.48 6.97
CA GLN A 121 -7.15 -1.86 8.37
C GLN A 121 -7.08 -3.38 8.54
N PHE A 122 -6.33 -3.82 9.56
CA PHE A 122 -6.22 -5.22 9.93
C PHE A 122 -6.83 -5.44 11.31
N ARG A 123 -7.77 -6.38 11.41
CA ARG A 123 -8.40 -6.77 12.68
C ARG A 123 -8.38 -8.28 12.84
N THR A 124 -8.19 -8.71 14.07
CA THR A 124 -8.13 -10.12 14.48
C THR A 124 -8.91 -10.27 15.78
N ARG A 125 -9.81 -11.26 15.85
CA ARG A 125 -10.49 -11.61 17.10
C ARG A 125 -10.58 -13.12 17.25
N ASP A 126 -10.45 -13.66 18.47
CA ASP A 126 -10.69 -15.08 18.75
C ASP A 126 -9.85 -16.03 17.87
N CYS A 127 -8.62 -15.65 17.52
CA CYS A 127 -7.74 -16.42 16.63
C CYS A 127 -6.60 -17.10 17.39
N ARG A 128 -6.13 -18.27 16.91
CA ARG A 128 -4.99 -18.98 17.51
C ARG A 128 -4.01 -19.53 16.47
N ASP A 129 -2.72 -19.45 16.79
CA ASP A 129 -1.64 -20.06 16.00
C ASP A 129 -1.58 -19.54 14.55
N THR A 130 -1.76 -18.23 14.37
CA THR A 130 -1.89 -17.62 13.03
C THR A 130 -0.62 -16.89 12.60
N TYR A 131 -0.17 -17.12 11.37
CA TYR A 131 0.91 -16.36 10.72
C TYR A 131 0.30 -15.30 9.81
N VAL A 132 0.72 -14.05 9.96
CA VAL A 132 0.21 -12.90 9.20
C VAL A 132 1.36 -12.16 8.53
N TYR A 133 1.44 -12.24 7.20
CA TYR A 133 2.33 -11.43 6.38
C TYR A 133 1.57 -10.20 5.90
N LEU A 134 1.96 -9.02 6.37
CA LEU A 134 1.10 -7.84 6.32
C LEU A 134 1.80 -6.65 5.68
N SER A 135 1.04 -5.93 4.86
CA SER A 135 1.21 -4.49 4.63
C SER A 135 -0.06 -3.79 5.08
N CYS A 136 0.03 -2.92 6.10
CA CYS A 136 -1.15 -2.27 6.68
C CYS A 136 -0.97 -0.75 6.84
N THR A 137 -1.90 0.02 6.28
CA THR A 137 -1.85 1.49 6.32
C THR A 137 -2.06 2.06 7.73
N SER A 138 -2.92 1.42 8.53
CA SER A 138 -3.19 1.77 9.93
C SER A 138 -2.50 0.81 10.90
N GLN A 139 -2.70 1.03 12.20
CA GLN A 139 -2.18 0.15 13.25
C GLN A 139 -2.96 -1.18 13.26
N PRO A 140 -2.32 -2.35 13.06
CA PRO A 140 -3.00 -3.64 13.15
C PRO A 140 -3.47 -3.93 14.57
N ILE A 141 -4.66 -4.53 14.69
CA ILE A 141 -5.32 -4.80 15.97
C ILE A 141 -5.52 -6.31 16.17
N ILE A 142 -5.17 -6.79 17.36
CA ILE A 142 -5.55 -8.12 17.85
C ILE A 142 -6.42 -8.01 19.11
N GLU A 143 -7.33 -8.95 19.29
CA GLU A 143 -8.21 -9.07 20.46
C GLU A 143 -8.51 -10.55 20.71
N ALA A 144 -8.57 -10.98 21.97
CA ALA A 144 -8.89 -12.34 22.41
C ALA A 144 -8.16 -13.45 21.61
N SER A 145 -6.94 -13.16 21.17
CA SER A 145 -6.17 -14.01 20.24
C SER A 145 -4.86 -14.44 20.87
N HIS A 146 -4.26 -15.54 20.42
CA HIS A 146 -3.03 -16.08 21.00
C HIS A 146 -2.08 -16.67 19.94
N ASN A 147 -0.77 -16.48 20.15
CA ASN A 147 0.30 -16.96 19.27
C ASN A 147 0.16 -16.45 17.82
N ILE A 148 -0.07 -15.16 17.66
CA ILE A 148 -0.16 -14.50 16.36
C ILE A 148 1.22 -14.00 15.93
N LYS A 149 1.71 -14.40 14.76
CA LYS A 149 3.04 -14.01 14.29
C LYS A 149 2.93 -13.08 13.09
N PHE A 150 3.50 -11.89 13.18
CA PHE A 150 3.46 -10.90 12.10
C PHE A 150 4.78 -10.82 11.35
N GLY A 151 4.74 -10.73 10.02
CA GLY A 151 5.90 -10.48 9.16
C GLY A 151 5.59 -9.38 8.14
N CYS A 152 6.62 -8.67 7.67
CA CYS A 152 6.46 -7.72 6.57
C CYS A 152 6.15 -8.50 5.28
N LEU A 153 5.10 -8.10 4.55
CA LEU A 153 4.77 -8.75 3.28
C LEU A 153 5.79 -8.40 2.18
N THR A 154 6.26 -9.42 1.47
CA THR A 154 7.20 -9.35 0.33
C THR A 154 6.68 -10.06 -0.93
N PHE A 155 5.40 -10.43 -0.92
CA PHE A 155 4.72 -11.11 -2.02
C PHE A 155 4.43 -10.14 -3.17
N ASN A 156 4.81 -10.51 -4.39
CA ASN A 156 4.66 -9.69 -5.58
C ASN A 156 4.18 -10.48 -6.80
N TYR A 157 3.42 -9.83 -7.67
CA TYR A 157 2.98 -10.34 -8.99
C TYR A 157 2.70 -9.16 -9.93
N GLN A 158 2.68 -9.44 -11.23
CA GLN A 158 2.70 -8.43 -12.28
C GLN A 158 1.63 -7.33 -12.15
N GLN A 159 0.39 -7.69 -11.79
CA GLN A 159 -0.75 -6.77 -11.71
C GLN A 159 -0.84 -6.02 -10.36
N LEU A 160 -0.02 -6.39 -9.38
CA LEU A 160 -0.18 -5.92 -8.01
C LEU A 160 -0.05 -4.39 -7.91
N ALA A 161 0.85 -3.76 -8.68
CA ALA A 161 1.07 -2.32 -8.64
C ALA A 161 -0.17 -1.50 -9.04
N ASP A 162 -0.92 -1.97 -10.04
CA ASP A 162 -2.18 -1.31 -10.44
C ASP A 162 -3.30 -1.59 -9.45
N GLN A 163 -3.30 -2.77 -8.81
CA GLN A 163 -4.25 -3.10 -7.76
C GLN A 163 -4.04 -2.28 -6.47
N TYR A 164 -2.81 -1.89 -6.13
CA TYR A 164 -2.57 -0.90 -5.06
C TYR A 164 -3.27 0.43 -5.36
N LYS A 165 -3.22 0.89 -6.62
CA LYS A 165 -3.90 2.13 -7.05
C LYS A 165 -5.42 1.96 -6.99
N SER A 166 -5.94 0.84 -7.49
CA SER A 166 -7.39 0.56 -7.46
C SER A 166 -7.95 0.46 -6.04
N ALA A 167 -7.13 0.00 -5.08
CA ALA A 167 -7.50 -0.08 -3.67
C ALA A 167 -7.20 1.21 -2.88
N ASP A 168 -6.65 2.26 -3.52
CA ASP A 168 -6.23 3.51 -2.85
C ASP A 168 -5.30 3.25 -1.65
N ILE A 169 -4.28 2.42 -1.86
CA ILE A 169 -3.26 2.09 -0.85
C ILE A 169 -1.93 2.68 -1.27
N ASN A 170 -1.32 3.46 -0.37
CA ASN A 170 0.02 3.98 -0.55
C ASN A 170 1.07 2.97 -0.04
N PRO A 171 1.96 2.43 -0.90
CA PRO A 171 2.97 1.44 -0.50
C PRO A 171 3.98 1.94 0.54
N TRP A 172 4.11 3.26 0.71
CA TRP A 172 5.01 3.84 1.71
C TRP A 172 4.42 3.81 3.12
N ASN A 173 3.14 3.51 3.27
CA ASN A 173 2.44 3.45 4.56
C ASN A 173 2.23 1.99 5.00
N ASN A 174 3.17 1.48 5.79
CA ASN A 174 3.11 0.11 6.30
C ASN A 174 3.48 0.06 7.80
N ASN A 175 2.53 -0.35 8.65
CA ASN A 175 2.69 -0.47 10.10
C ASN A 175 2.57 -1.93 10.57
N TRP A 176 2.88 -2.90 9.71
CA TRP A 176 2.75 -4.34 9.97
C TRP A 176 3.34 -4.81 11.32
N GLY A 177 4.37 -4.14 11.82
CA GLY A 177 5.08 -4.51 13.05
C GLY A 177 4.67 -3.75 14.31
N HIS A 178 3.74 -2.79 14.22
CA HIS A 178 3.29 -1.97 15.35
C HIS A 178 1.89 -2.40 15.79
N ILE A 179 1.80 -3.51 16.51
CA ILE A 179 0.53 -4.17 16.84
C ILE A 179 -0.10 -3.58 18.11
N HIS A 180 -1.41 -3.32 18.08
CA HIS A 180 -2.19 -3.04 19.27
C HIS A 180 -2.94 -4.31 19.73
N ASP A 181 -2.74 -4.72 20.98
CA ASP A 181 -3.43 -5.86 21.59
C ASP A 181 -4.43 -5.35 22.64
N PHE A 182 -5.72 -5.55 22.40
CA PHE A 182 -6.79 -5.17 23.34
C PHE A 182 -6.87 -6.09 24.56
N THR A 183 -6.27 -7.27 24.50
CA THR A 183 -6.39 -8.34 25.50
C THR A 183 -5.02 -8.79 26.00
N THR A 184 -4.19 -7.81 26.36
CA THR A 184 -2.83 -8.05 26.87
C THR A 184 -2.82 -9.01 28.06
N ILE A 185 -1.80 -9.86 28.12
CA ILE A 185 -1.56 -10.79 29.23
C ILE A 185 -0.46 -10.23 30.16
N PRO A 186 -0.51 -10.46 31.49
CA PRO A 186 0.47 -9.90 32.44
C PRO A 186 1.93 -10.29 32.14
N ASP A 187 2.16 -11.53 31.68
CA ASP A 187 3.50 -12.12 31.57
C ASP A 187 3.90 -12.48 30.13
N GLY A 188 3.51 -11.66 29.14
CA GLY A 188 3.93 -11.90 27.77
C GLY A 188 3.22 -11.05 26.73
N LYS A 189 3.33 -11.48 25.48
CA LYS A 189 2.59 -10.91 24.36
C LYS A 189 1.81 -12.03 23.69
N ASN A 190 0.60 -11.73 23.24
CA ASN A 190 -0.18 -12.65 22.40
C ASN A 190 0.33 -12.72 20.96
N TYR A 191 1.29 -11.87 20.61
CA TYR A 191 1.90 -11.81 19.30
C TYR A 191 3.43 -11.75 19.36
N SER A 192 4.07 -12.12 18.25
CA SER A 192 5.50 -11.93 18.01
C SER A 192 5.74 -11.45 16.58
N LEU A 193 6.94 -10.94 16.31
CA LEU A 193 7.35 -10.52 14.97
C LEU A 193 8.30 -11.55 14.36
N LEU A 194 8.10 -11.85 13.07
CA LEU A 194 8.90 -12.77 12.27
C LEU A 194 10.12 -12.05 11.69
N ASP A 195 11.24 -12.75 11.63
CA ASP A 195 12.46 -12.21 11.02
C ASP A 195 12.42 -12.23 9.48
N LYS A 196 13.42 -11.60 8.85
CA LYS A 196 13.52 -11.51 7.38
C LYS A 196 13.73 -12.85 6.66
N ASN A 197 14.20 -13.88 7.36
CA ASN A 197 14.46 -15.21 6.79
C ASN A 197 13.19 -16.08 6.82
N GLU A 198 12.18 -15.69 7.59
CA GLU A 198 10.86 -16.32 7.62
C GLU A 198 9.98 -15.79 6.49
N ASN A 199 10.34 -16.13 5.25
CA ASN A 199 9.62 -15.66 4.06
C ASN A 199 8.18 -16.21 3.96
N VAL A 200 7.34 -15.58 3.13
CA VAL A 200 5.92 -15.93 2.96
C VAL A 200 5.77 -17.38 2.52
N PHE A 201 6.64 -17.83 1.60
CA PHE A 201 6.56 -19.18 1.03
C PHE A 201 6.92 -20.31 1.98
N LYS A 202 7.51 -20.01 3.13
CA LYS A 202 7.73 -20.98 4.21
C LYS A 202 6.40 -21.51 4.76
N TYR A 203 5.37 -20.68 4.80
CA TYR A 203 4.07 -21.03 5.41
C TYR A 203 2.94 -21.11 4.38
N LEU A 204 2.95 -20.26 3.36
CA LEU A 204 2.00 -20.25 2.25
C LEU A 204 2.59 -20.95 1.01
N PRO A 205 1.97 -22.01 0.44
CA PRO A 205 2.51 -22.69 -0.73
C PRO A 205 2.69 -21.73 -1.91
N VAL A 206 3.66 -22.03 -2.78
CA VAL A 206 3.76 -21.33 -4.06
C VAL A 206 2.61 -21.81 -4.97
N PRO A 207 1.83 -20.90 -5.58
CA PRO A 207 0.80 -21.26 -6.57
C PRO A 207 1.40 -22.03 -7.74
N THR A 208 1.03 -23.30 -7.91
CA THR A 208 1.50 -24.16 -9.02
C THR A 208 0.49 -24.32 -10.15
N ASP A 209 -0.71 -23.72 -10.03
CA ASP A 209 -1.74 -23.84 -11.06
C ASP A 209 -1.28 -23.17 -12.37
N PRO A 210 -1.39 -23.83 -13.54
CA PRO A 210 -0.96 -23.27 -14.82
C PRO A 210 -1.60 -21.92 -15.16
N SER A 211 -2.82 -21.67 -14.68
CA SER A 211 -3.51 -20.39 -14.85
C SER A 211 -2.77 -19.23 -14.18
N CYS A 212 -1.93 -19.49 -13.18
CA CYS A 212 -1.15 -18.48 -12.46
C CYS A 212 0.23 -18.20 -13.07
N SER A 213 0.65 -18.97 -14.08
CA SER A 213 2.01 -18.87 -14.68
C SER A 213 2.35 -17.47 -15.19
N HIS A 214 1.37 -16.76 -15.77
CA HIS A 214 1.54 -15.41 -16.30
C HIS A 214 1.62 -14.32 -15.23
N LEU A 215 1.34 -14.64 -13.95
CA LEU A 215 1.37 -13.66 -12.86
C LEU A 215 2.80 -13.33 -12.38
N ASN A 216 3.78 -14.19 -12.71
CA ASN A 216 5.18 -14.02 -12.30
C ASN A 216 5.32 -13.79 -10.78
N ILE A 217 4.70 -14.68 -10.01
CA ILE A 217 4.60 -14.58 -8.55
C ILE A 217 5.97 -14.77 -7.91
N LYS A 218 6.34 -13.87 -7.01
CA LYS A 218 7.60 -13.88 -6.27
C LYS A 218 7.40 -13.51 -4.82
N ASP A 219 8.30 -14.01 -3.98
CA ASP A 219 8.50 -13.56 -2.61
C ASP A 219 9.92 -13.02 -2.53
N ASP A 220 10.05 -11.71 -2.69
CA ASP A 220 11.34 -11.07 -2.89
C ASP A 220 11.33 -9.63 -2.37
N ILE A 221 12.22 -9.37 -1.42
CA ILE A 221 12.42 -8.08 -0.77
C ILE A 221 12.80 -6.99 -1.79
N ASP A 222 13.52 -7.33 -2.85
CA ASP A 222 14.04 -6.36 -3.82
C ASP A 222 12.98 -5.90 -4.81
N THR A 223 12.04 -6.78 -5.15
CA THR A 223 10.97 -6.49 -6.12
C THR A 223 9.64 -6.12 -5.48
N SER A 224 9.51 -6.22 -4.15
CA SER A 224 8.29 -5.85 -3.43
C SER A 224 7.89 -4.39 -3.65
N ILE A 225 6.59 -4.18 -3.92
CA ILE A 225 6.02 -2.84 -4.13
C ILE A 225 6.04 -2.01 -2.83
N THR A 226 5.60 -2.61 -1.72
CA THR A 226 5.81 -2.06 -0.38
C THR A 226 7.25 -2.39 0.04
N PRO A 227 8.09 -1.39 0.37
CA PRO A 227 9.45 -1.66 0.83
C PRO A 227 9.45 -2.58 2.06
N TYR A 228 10.36 -3.55 2.08
CA TYR A 228 10.59 -4.33 3.29
C TYR A 228 11.11 -3.42 4.40
N THR A 229 10.46 -3.46 5.56
CA THR A 229 10.83 -2.69 6.75
C THR A 229 11.06 -3.65 7.89
N TYR A 230 12.04 -3.36 8.75
CA TYR A 230 12.33 -4.21 9.91
C TYR A 230 11.45 -3.91 11.12
N GLY A 231 10.73 -2.79 11.12
CA GLY A 231 9.83 -2.40 12.20
C GLY A 231 10.52 -2.40 13.57
N GLU A 232 9.79 -2.87 14.58
CA GLU A 232 10.26 -2.88 15.97
C GLU A 232 11.40 -3.88 16.24
N LEU A 233 11.60 -4.89 15.38
CA LEU A 233 12.64 -5.91 15.56
C LEU A 233 14.05 -5.34 15.60
N TYR A 234 14.30 -4.22 14.89
CA TYR A 234 15.60 -3.57 14.84
C TYR A 234 15.67 -2.26 15.64
N ARG A 235 14.53 -1.75 16.12
CA ARG A 235 14.44 -0.47 16.83
C ARG A 235 15.27 -0.46 18.13
N HIS A 236 15.65 -1.62 18.66
CA HIS A 236 16.42 -1.73 19.91
C HIS A 236 17.89 -2.12 19.72
N ARG A 237 18.38 -2.32 18.49
CA ARG A 237 19.76 -2.80 18.24
C ARG A 237 20.82 -1.71 18.20
N THR A 238 20.43 -0.48 17.93
CA THR A 238 21.30 0.70 17.87
C THR A 238 20.48 1.94 18.22
N GLU A 239 21.10 2.95 18.80
CA GLU A 239 20.47 4.26 19.07
C GLU A 239 20.61 5.22 17.88
N GLU A 240 21.57 4.99 16.97
CA GLU A 240 21.78 5.87 15.83
C GLU A 240 20.70 5.68 14.77
N ARG A 241 20.12 6.79 14.34
CA ARG A 241 19.01 6.84 13.38
C ARG A 241 19.21 7.96 12.38
N CYS A 242 18.62 7.80 11.21
CA CYS A 242 18.61 8.81 10.16
C CYS A 242 17.20 8.96 9.59
N LEU A 243 16.68 10.18 9.57
CA LEU A 243 15.49 10.53 8.82
C LEU A 243 15.91 11.06 7.45
N VAL A 244 15.36 10.47 6.40
CA VAL A 244 15.44 11.00 5.03
C VAL A 244 14.03 11.30 4.56
N ILE A 245 13.79 12.51 4.07
CA ILE A 245 12.51 12.93 3.51
C ILE A 245 12.69 13.38 2.07
N PHE A 246 11.87 12.85 1.17
CA PHE A 246 11.73 13.31 -0.20
C PHE A 246 10.42 14.11 -0.32
N PHE A 247 10.52 15.32 -0.87
CA PHE A 247 9.35 16.16 -1.12
C PHE A 247 8.68 15.78 -2.45
N GLN A 248 7.46 16.26 -2.68
CA GLN A 248 6.70 15.99 -3.89
C GLN A 248 7.51 16.35 -5.16
N ASP A 249 7.89 15.32 -5.92
CA ASP A 249 8.63 15.40 -7.18
C ASP A 249 8.39 14.12 -7.99
N SER A 250 8.49 14.19 -9.32
CA SER A 250 8.30 13.02 -10.20
C SER A 250 9.33 11.92 -9.98
N ASN A 251 10.50 12.25 -9.44
CA ASN A 251 11.58 11.32 -9.16
C ASN A 251 11.64 10.86 -7.69
N ALA A 252 10.80 11.39 -6.81
CA ALA A 252 10.87 11.12 -5.36
C ALA A 252 10.77 9.63 -5.03
N ASP A 253 9.76 8.93 -5.58
CA ASP A 253 9.57 7.49 -5.37
C ASP A 253 10.78 6.67 -5.88
N ALA A 254 11.22 6.96 -7.10
CA ALA A 254 12.33 6.25 -7.73
C ALA A 254 13.66 6.46 -6.97
N CYS A 255 13.91 7.67 -6.48
CA CYS A 255 15.09 7.99 -5.69
C CYS A 255 15.04 7.34 -4.30
N ALA A 256 13.88 7.37 -3.62
CA ALA A 256 13.68 6.70 -2.35
C ALA A 256 13.95 5.19 -2.44
N ARG A 257 13.42 4.53 -3.48
CA ARG A 257 13.69 3.10 -3.74
C ARG A 257 15.16 2.83 -4.06
N ALA A 258 15.79 3.69 -4.87
CA ALA A 258 17.22 3.57 -5.18
C ALA A 258 18.10 3.74 -3.94
N LEU A 259 17.77 4.68 -3.04
CA LEU A 259 18.46 4.87 -1.78
C LEU A 259 18.37 3.62 -0.92
N ILE A 260 17.16 3.07 -0.74
CA ILE A 260 16.95 1.81 -0.01
C ILE A 260 17.81 0.69 -0.62
N ALA A 261 17.80 0.53 -1.94
CA ALA A 261 18.61 -0.48 -2.62
C ALA A 261 20.12 -0.29 -2.40
N MET A 262 20.63 0.94 -2.48
CA MET A 262 22.05 1.22 -2.24
C MET A 262 22.48 0.95 -0.80
N THR A 263 21.64 1.28 0.18
CA THR A 263 21.96 1.08 1.60
C THR A 263 22.06 -0.40 2.00
N LYS A 264 21.50 -1.33 1.22
CA LYS A 264 21.64 -2.79 1.42
C LYS A 264 23.08 -3.30 1.30
N GLN A 265 23.99 -2.51 0.74
CA GLN A 265 25.43 -2.81 0.69
C GLN A 265 26.15 -2.56 2.03
N SER A 266 25.42 -2.08 3.03
CA SER A 266 25.91 -1.78 4.38
C SER A 266 25.09 -2.53 5.43
N GLU A 267 25.48 -2.40 6.70
CA GLU A 267 24.80 -3.02 7.85
C GLU A 267 23.55 -2.27 8.34
N ILE A 268 23.19 -1.14 7.70
CA ILE A 268 22.03 -0.35 8.10
C ILE A 268 20.74 -0.94 7.53
N VAL A 269 19.63 -0.69 8.21
CA VAL A 269 18.32 -1.19 7.83
C VAL A 269 17.29 -0.08 7.70
N LEU A 270 16.30 -0.29 6.83
CA LEU A 270 15.08 0.50 6.81
C LEU A 270 14.16 0.04 7.93
N VAL A 271 13.93 0.89 8.94
CA VAL A 271 13.08 0.59 10.09
C VAL A 271 11.62 0.73 9.71
N GLN A 272 11.26 1.85 9.09
CA GLN A 272 9.90 2.17 8.68
C GLN A 272 9.91 3.27 7.62
N SER A 273 8.77 3.42 6.94
CA SER A 273 8.50 4.49 5.99
C SER A 273 7.12 5.09 6.22
N LYS A 274 6.93 6.32 5.74
CA LYS A 274 5.62 6.96 5.73
C LYS A 274 5.46 7.94 4.58
N SER A 275 4.24 8.11 4.11
CA SER A 275 3.90 9.16 3.16
C SER A 275 2.57 9.83 3.52
N TYR A 276 2.61 11.15 3.72
CA TYR A 276 1.48 11.98 4.11
C TYR A 276 1.81 13.47 3.87
N LYS A 277 0.80 14.35 3.96
CA LYS A 277 0.96 15.80 3.81
C LYS A 277 1.35 16.45 5.13
N ILE A 278 2.43 17.22 5.15
CA ILE A 278 2.86 17.99 6.32
C ILE A 278 2.29 19.42 6.18
N ASP A 279 1.65 19.95 7.23
CA ASP A 279 1.25 21.36 7.27
C ASP A 279 2.45 22.28 7.58
N GLU A 280 2.34 23.57 7.23
CA GLU A 280 3.44 24.53 7.38
C GLU A 280 3.95 24.66 8.82
N THR A 281 3.03 24.65 9.81
CA THR A 281 3.39 24.81 11.23
C THR A 281 4.17 23.59 11.71
N SER A 282 3.74 22.40 11.32
CA SER A 282 4.44 21.15 11.64
C SER A 282 5.78 21.03 10.94
N ALA A 283 5.89 21.50 9.69
CA ALA A 283 7.15 21.53 8.96
C ALA A 283 8.20 22.43 9.64
N GLU A 284 7.83 23.65 10.05
CA GLU A 284 8.73 24.54 10.80
C GLU A 284 9.23 23.89 12.09
N ARG A 285 8.34 23.21 12.83
CA ARG A 285 8.71 22.51 14.07
C ARG A 285 9.62 21.31 13.80
N MET A 286 9.37 20.57 12.72
CA MET A 286 10.10 19.36 12.36
C MET A 286 11.53 19.66 11.91
N PHE A 287 11.71 20.69 11.08
CA PHE A 287 13.00 21.05 10.47
C PHE A 287 13.76 22.11 11.27
N GLY A 288 13.56 22.19 12.59
CA GLY A 288 14.33 23.07 13.47
C GLY A 288 14.18 24.57 13.17
N GLY A 289 13.02 25.00 12.69
CA GLY A 289 12.75 26.39 12.28
C GLY A 289 13.27 26.75 10.89
N ASN A 290 13.85 25.80 10.15
CA ASN A 290 14.32 26.04 8.78
C ASN A 290 13.13 26.19 7.80
N ARG A 291 12.83 27.43 7.43
CA ARG A 291 11.74 27.78 6.50
C ARG A 291 11.99 27.42 5.04
N THR A 292 13.19 26.93 4.69
CA THR A 292 13.52 26.51 3.32
C THR A 292 12.61 25.37 2.85
N TYR A 293 12.11 24.55 3.77
CA TYR A 293 11.26 23.39 3.46
C TYR A 293 9.77 23.71 3.42
N THR A 294 9.33 24.85 3.97
CA THR A 294 7.91 25.23 4.04
C THR A 294 7.25 25.29 2.64
N PRO A 295 7.86 25.91 1.61
CA PRO A 295 7.28 25.91 0.26
C PRO A 295 7.30 24.53 -0.43
N LEU A 296 8.05 23.57 0.11
CA LEU A 296 8.18 22.22 -0.47
C LEU A 296 7.10 21.27 0.09
N VAL A 297 6.76 21.38 1.37
CA VAL A 297 5.71 20.55 1.99
C VAL A 297 4.30 20.86 1.47
N THR A 298 4.07 22.09 1.00
CA THR A 298 2.76 22.50 0.45
C THR A 298 2.48 21.92 -0.93
N LYS A 299 3.49 21.38 -1.63
CA LYS A 299 3.34 20.83 -2.98
C LYS A 299 2.61 19.49 -3.02
N GLY A 300 2.61 18.72 -1.93
CA GLY A 300 2.04 17.39 -1.91
C GLY A 300 2.52 16.55 -0.73
N PRO A 301 2.12 15.27 -0.66
CA PRO A 301 2.64 14.36 0.34
C PRO A 301 4.15 14.19 0.20
N VAL A 302 4.82 14.02 1.34
CA VAL A 302 6.25 13.66 1.37
C VAL A 302 6.41 12.14 1.46
N ILE A 303 7.62 11.64 1.23
CA ILE A 303 8.03 10.27 1.55
C ILE A 303 9.14 10.36 2.59
N GLY A 304 8.88 9.86 3.80
CA GLY A 304 9.87 9.76 4.87
C GLY A 304 10.35 8.33 5.08
N LEU A 305 11.65 8.18 5.29
CA LEU A 305 12.34 6.91 5.54
C LEU A 305 13.11 7.03 6.86
N GLU A 306 12.93 6.07 7.76
CA GLU A 306 13.79 5.90 8.94
C GLU A 306 14.80 4.79 8.70
N PHE A 307 16.08 5.15 8.73
CA PHE A 307 17.17 4.19 8.74
C PHE A 307 17.76 4.04 10.14
N ALA A 308 18.25 2.85 10.45
CA ALA A 308 18.92 2.51 11.70
C ALA A 308 20.20 1.72 11.42
N GLY A 309 21.27 2.06 12.12
CA GLY A 309 22.56 1.38 12.00
C GLY A 309 23.69 2.29 12.42
N GLU A 310 24.84 1.70 12.72
CA GLU A 310 26.06 2.46 12.96
C GLU A 310 26.43 3.30 11.73
N ASN A 311 26.75 4.56 11.93
CA ASN A 311 27.07 5.54 10.87
C ASN A 311 25.94 5.74 9.83
N CYS A 312 24.68 5.41 10.17
CA CYS A 312 23.58 5.43 9.20
C CYS A 312 23.36 6.81 8.57
N ILE A 313 23.60 7.90 9.31
CA ILE A 313 23.49 9.25 8.74
C ILE A 313 24.52 9.44 7.62
N SER A 314 25.79 9.14 7.88
CA SER A 314 26.87 9.28 6.90
C SER A 314 26.64 8.37 5.69
N ILE A 315 26.22 7.13 5.91
CA ILE A 315 25.95 6.17 4.84
C ILE A 315 24.80 6.67 3.96
N CYS A 316 23.68 7.10 4.55
CA CYS A 316 22.56 7.66 3.80
C CYS A 316 22.97 8.91 3.01
N GLN A 317 23.76 9.81 3.59
CA GLN A 317 24.28 11.01 2.92
C GLN A 317 25.15 10.66 1.72
N GLN A 318 26.08 9.71 1.86
CA GLN A 318 26.95 9.27 0.77
C GLN A 318 26.16 8.64 -0.37
N CYS A 319 25.25 7.71 -0.07
CA CYS A 319 24.39 7.08 -1.08
C CYS A 319 23.52 8.12 -1.79
N LEU A 320 22.88 9.03 -1.04
CA LEU A 320 22.01 10.06 -1.60
C LEU A 320 22.79 11.04 -2.48
N ASN A 321 23.96 11.53 -2.04
CA ASN A 321 24.79 12.43 -2.83
C ASN A 321 25.20 11.82 -4.18
N ASN A 322 25.52 10.53 -4.21
CA ASN A 322 25.82 9.81 -5.46
C ASN A 322 24.59 9.76 -6.39
N LEU A 323 23.42 9.43 -5.86
CA LEU A 323 22.15 9.40 -6.61
C LEU A 323 21.79 10.77 -7.20
N LEU A 324 21.95 11.83 -6.41
CA LEU A 324 21.68 13.20 -6.83
C LEU A 324 22.66 13.69 -7.90
N ALA A 325 23.94 13.32 -7.80
CA ALA A 325 24.95 13.69 -8.79
C ALA A 325 24.74 12.99 -10.14
N THR A 326 24.33 11.72 -10.11
CA THR A 326 24.29 10.86 -11.30
C THR A 326 22.94 10.84 -12.02
N LYS A 327 21.82 10.82 -11.30
CA LYS A 327 20.50 10.53 -11.89
C LYS A 327 19.39 11.48 -11.47
N TYR A 328 19.42 11.99 -10.23
CA TYR A 328 18.31 12.73 -9.64
C TYR A 328 18.72 14.16 -9.25
N GLN A 329 19.35 14.88 -10.17
CA GLN A 329 19.86 16.23 -9.94
C GLN A 329 18.74 17.18 -9.48
N ASN A 330 19.05 18.02 -8.49
CA ASN A 330 18.15 19.03 -7.90
C ASN A 330 16.87 18.47 -7.24
N LEU A 331 16.80 17.17 -6.94
CA LEU A 331 15.66 16.60 -6.22
C LEU A 331 15.56 17.20 -4.80
N PRO A 332 14.46 17.88 -4.44
CA PRO A 332 14.28 18.42 -3.10
C PRO A 332 14.19 17.29 -2.07
N HIS A 333 15.05 17.36 -1.05
CA HIS A 333 15.11 16.37 0.01
C HIS A 333 15.56 17.02 1.34
N PHE A 334 15.35 16.28 2.41
CA PHE A 334 15.87 16.55 3.74
C PHE A 334 16.56 15.28 4.25
N ILE A 335 17.67 15.46 4.97
CA ILE A 335 18.37 14.37 5.65
C ILE A 335 18.87 14.88 7.00
N SER A 336 18.72 14.07 8.04
CA SER A 336 19.27 14.37 9.36
C SER A 336 20.78 14.65 9.29
N GLN A 337 21.25 15.58 10.12
CA GLN A 337 22.65 16.03 10.12
C GLN A 337 23.44 15.52 11.34
N SER A 338 22.75 15.17 12.42
CA SER A 338 23.34 14.65 13.65
C SER A 338 22.40 13.63 14.30
N SER A 339 22.95 12.73 15.11
CA SER A 339 22.15 11.72 15.84
C SER A 339 21.16 12.38 16.82
N THR A 340 21.59 13.45 17.50
CA THR A 340 20.74 14.22 18.43
C THR A 340 19.52 14.81 17.72
N ASP A 341 19.73 15.43 16.56
CA ASP A 341 18.64 16.04 15.79
C ASP A 341 17.74 14.97 15.16
N ALA A 342 18.33 13.87 14.66
CA ALA A 342 17.60 12.78 14.03
C ALA A 342 16.50 12.23 14.95
N ARG A 343 16.81 12.02 16.23
CA ARG A 343 15.83 11.53 17.21
C ARG A 343 14.62 12.47 17.32
N ILE A 344 14.88 13.77 17.51
CA ILE A 344 13.82 14.78 17.65
C ILE A 344 12.98 14.88 16.37
N GLN A 345 13.64 14.80 15.21
CA GLN A 345 13.00 14.87 13.89
C GLN A 345 12.11 13.66 13.64
N LEU A 346 12.59 12.45 13.97
CA LEU A 346 11.84 11.21 13.85
C LEU A 346 10.62 11.21 14.76
N ASP A 347 10.78 11.58 16.03
CA ASP A 347 9.67 11.68 16.97
C ASP A 347 8.60 12.63 16.44
N LYS A 348 8.99 13.81 15.94
CA LYS A 348 8.05 14.78 15.36
C LYS A 348 7.39 14.23 14.09
N PHE A 349 8.14 13.60 13.19
CA PHE A 349 7.63 13.09 11.92
C PHE A 349 6.64 11.95 12.12
N TYR A 350 6.94 10.96 12.96
CA TYR A 350 6.07 9.81 13.14
C TYR A 350 4.92 10.08 14.11
N ASN A 351 5.09 10.89 15.16
CA ASN A 351 3.97 11.27 16.03
C ASN A 351 2.92 12.07 15.26
N PHE A 352 3.35 13.00 14.38
CA PHE A 352 2.43 13.74 13.55
C PHE A 352 1.71 12.85 12.52
N ALA A 353 2.43 11.92 11.91
CA ALA A 353 1.82 10.93 11.01
C ALA A 353 0.74 10.10 11.72
N SER A 354 0.99 9.68 12.96
CA SER A 354 0.01 8.95 13.77
C SER A 354 -1.24 9.79 14.02
N MET A 355 -1.10 11.08 14.36
CA MET A 355 -2.25 11.96 14.59
C MET A 355 -3.11 12.17 13.34
N GLN A 356 -2.50 12.29 12.15
CA GLN A 356 -3.26 12.48 10.90
C GLN A 356 -4.01 11.25 10.42
N MET A 357 -3.58 10.03 10.78
CA MET A 357 -4.29 8.81 10.35
C MET A 357 -5.57 8.53 11.15
N PHE A 358 -5.84 9.30 12.21
CA PHE A 358 -7.07 9.24 13.00
C PHE A 358 -8.03 10.42 12.73
N ALA A 359 -7.63 11.38 11.89
CA ALA A 359 -8.41 12.54 11.47
C ALA A 359 -8.93 12.33 10.04
#